data_AF-A0A928N4C7-F1
#
_entry.id   AF-A0A928N4C7-F1
#
_cell.length_a   1.000
_cell.length_b   1.000
_cell.length_c   1.000
_cell.angle_alpha   90.00
_cell.angle_beta   90.00
_cell.angle_gamma   90.00
#
_symmetry.space_group_name_H-M   'P 1'
#
loop_
_entity.id
_entity.type
_entity.pdbx_description
1 polymer ?
#
loop_
_entity_poly.entity_id
_entity_poly.type
_entity_poly.pdbx_seq_one_letter_code
_entity_poly.pdbx_strand_id
1 'polypeptide(L)' 'MVFEYYCTKDKIDEIIEISVGINSVETPSSYDFILNVLFENKDDLDSYIVNKYHKEVGTFVREVVDKRVSIDYEV' A
#
# COMPACT_ATOMS: atom_id res chain seq x y z
N MET A 1 2.71 -10.23 -3.09
CA MET A 1 3.77 -10.71 -4.02
C MET A 1 4.74 -9.61 -4.50
N VAL A 2 4.32 -8.48 -5.11
CA VAL A 2 5.24 -7.36 -5.43
C VAL A 2 5.38 -6.37 -4.26
N PHE A 3 4.26 -5.99 -3.63
CA PHE A 3 4.25 -5.07 -2.49
C PHE A 3 5.06 -5.57 -1.29
N GLU A 4 4.90 -6.84 -0.94
CA GLU A 4 5.65 -7.53 0.12
C GLU A 4 7.14 -7.67 -0.17
N TYR A 5 7.61 -7.44 -1.40
CA TYR A 5 9.04 -7.53 -1.71
C TYR A 5 9.72 -6.17 -1.67
N TYR A 6 9.01 -5.10 -2.00
CA TYR A 6 9.59 -3.77 -2.17
C TYR A 6 9.21 -2.76 -1.07
N CYS A 7 8.03 -2.86 -0.45
CA CYS A 7 7.59 -2.05 0.69
C CYS A 7 7.50 -2.92 1.96
N THR A 8 8.62 -3.44 2.42
CA THR A 8 8.67 -4.19 3.69
C THR A 8 9.07 -3.30 4.84
N LYS A 9 8.73 -3.71 6.07
CA LYS A 9 9.27 -3.12 7.30
C LYS A 9 10.80 -3.06 7.29
N ASP A 10 11.46 -4.04 6.67
CA ASP A 10 12.93 -4.08 6.58
C ASP A 10 13.53 -2.98 5.67
N LYS A 11 12.69 -2.31 4.86
CA LYS A 11 13.12 -1.28 3.90
C LYS A 11 12.57 0.11 4.23
N ILE A 12 11.51 0.19 5.04
CA ILE A 12 10.83 1.43 5.41
C ILE A 12 10.45 1.34 6.88
N ASP A 13 11.22 2.04 7.71
CA ASP A 13 11.16 1.96 9.17
C ASP A 13 9.83 2.49 9.74
N GLU A 14 9.16 3.37 8.98
CA GLU A 14 7.89 3.99 9.35
C GLU A 14 6.70 3.01 9.35
N ILE A 15 6.84 1.83 8.76
CA ILE A 15 5.75 0.85 8.64
C ILE A 15 5.61 0.03 9.95
N ILE A 16 4.54 0.26 10.70
CA ILE A 16 4.16 -0.59 11.86
C ILE A 16 3.59 -1.92 11.40
N GLU A 17 2.76 -1.93 10.35
CA GLU A 17 2.16 -3.15 9.80
C GLU A 17 1.88 -2.96 8.33
N ILE A 18 2.03 -4.04 7.56
CA ILE A 18 1.61 -4.08 6.16
C ILE A 18 0.91 -5.42 5.89
N SER A 19 -0.26 -5.37 5.28
CA SER A 19 -1.02 -6.57 4.92
C SER A 19 -1.69 -6.43 3.56
N VAL A 20 -1.82 -7.57 2.87
CA VAL A 20 -2.48 -7.67 1.57
C VAL A 20 -3.67 -8.61 1.71
N GLY A 21 -4.86 -8.13 1.34
CA GLY A 21 -6.06 -8.95 1.20
C GLY A 21 -6.37 -9.17 -0.27
N ILE A 22 -6.72 -10.40 -0.66
CA ILE A 22 -7.19 -10.71 -2.01
C ILE A 22 -8.71 -10.86 -1.94
N ASN A 23 -9.40 -10.31 -2.94
CA ASN A 23 -10.85 -10.42 -3.00
C ASN A 23 -11.28 -11.88 -3.12
N SER A 24 -12.29 -12.25 -2.32
CA SER A 24 -12.88 -13.58 -2.30
C SER A 24 -14.33 -13.61 -2.78
N VAL A 25 -14.95 -12.43 -2.96
CA VAL A 25 -16.35 -12.28 -3.38
C VAL A 25 -16.43 -11.27 -4.52
N GLU A 26 -16.74 -11.77 -5.72
CA GLU A 26 -16.85 -10.94 -6.91
C GLU A 26 -18.22 -10.24 -6.96
N THR A 27 -18.19 -8.92 -6.85
CA THR A 27 -19.34 -8.04 -7.06
C THR A 27 -18.97 -6.92 -8.02
N PRO A 28 -19.93 -6.23 -8.66
CA PRO A 28 -19.62 -5.08 -9.51
C PRO A 28 -18.87 -3.94 -8.80
N SER A 29 -18.90 -3.89 -7.47
CA SER A 29 -18.18 -2.93 -6.64
C SER A 29 -16.85 -3.44 -6.08
N SER A 30 -16.51 -4.71 -6.30
CA SER A 30 -15.28 -5.30 -5.76
C SER A 30 -14.05 -4.88 -6.58
N TYR A 31 -12.93 -4.71 -5.88
CA TYR A 31 -11.59 -4.65 -6.49
C TYR A 31 -10.89 -6.00 -6.31
N ASP A 32 -9.77 -6.23 -6.99
CA ASP A 32 -9.06 -7.52 -6.96
C ASP A 32 -8.30 -7.77 -5.64
N PHE A 33 -7.74 -6.72 -5.05
CA PHE A 33 -6.99 -6.79 -3.80
C PHE A 33 -7.01 -5.45 -3.04
N ILE A 34 -6.64 -5.51 -1.77
CA ILE A 34 -6.44 -4.36 -0.89
C ILE A 34 -5.05 -4.42 -0.27
N LEU A 35 -4.40 -3.26 -0.13
CA LEU A 35 -3.17 -3.08 0.63
C LEU A 35 -3.48 -2.19 1.82
N ASN A 36 -3.20 -2.67 3.04
CA ASN A 36 -3.31 -1.88 4.26
C ASN A 36 -1.92 -1.65 4.84
N VAL A 37 -1.66 -0.42 5.27
CA VAL A 37 -0.42 -0.04 5.95
C VAL A 37 -0.77 0.74 7.20
N LEU A 38 -0.20 0.35 8.33
CA LEU A 38 -0.34 1.03 9.61
C LEU A 38 0.92 1.82 9.91
N PHE A 39 0.73 3.06 10.35
CA PHE A 39 1.77 4.01 10.78
C PHE A 39 1.48 4.47 12.20
N GLU A 40 2.49 4.91 12.94
CA GLU A 40 2.30 5.42 14.31
C GLU A 40 1.52 6.74 14.29
N ASN A 41 1.81 7.57 13.30
CA ASN A 41 1.29 8.92 13.18
C ASN A 41 1.32 9.42 11.72
N LYS A 42 0.83 10.63 11.52
CA LYS A 42 0.77 11.26 10.21
C LYS A 42 2.15 11.60 9.62
N ASP A 43 3.13 11.95 10.44
CA ASP A 43 4.48 12.30 9.94
C ASP A 43 5.17 11.07 9.33
N ASP A 44 4.96 9.89 9.91
CA ASP A 44 5.44 8.61 9.39
C ASP A 44 4.79 8.26 8.03
N LEU A 45 3.48 8.51 7.89
CA LEU A 45 2.78 8.39 6.61
C LEU A 45 3.35 9.35 5.56
N ASP A 46 3.57 10.62 5.93
CA ASP A 46 4.09 11.64 5.02
C ASP A 46 5.52 11.30 4.57
N SER A 47 6.36 10.76 5.47
CA SER A 47 7.70 10.22 5.14
C SER A 47 7.61 9.01 4.20
N TYR A 48 6.72 8.06 4.50
CA TYR A 48 6.47 6.88 3.67
C TYR A 48 6.09 7.24 2.23
N ILE A 49 5.19 8.22 2.03
CA ILE A 49 4.72 8.65 0.70
C ILE A 49 5.88 9.15 -0.17
N VAL A 50 6.86 9.83 0.43
CA VAL A 50 8.01 10.37 -0.32
C VAL A 50 9.18 9.40 -0.43
N ASN A 51 9.17 8.29 0.30
CA ASN A 51 10.20 7.27 0.32
C ASN A 51 10.48 6.70 -1.09
N LYS A 52 11.75 6.52 -1.44
CA LYS A 52 12.18 6.06 -2.77
C LYS A 52 11.60 4.70 -3.13
N TYR A 53 11.53 3.77 -2.18
CA TYR A 53 11.03 2.41 -2.42
C TYR A 53 9.52 2.43 -2.62
N HIS A 54 8.80 3.24 -1.85
CA HIS A 54 7.37 3.46 -2.07
C HIS A 54 7.07 4.03 -3.45
N LYS A 55 7.84 5.03 -3.91
CA LYS A 55 7.69 5.62 -5.25
C LYS A 55 7.98 4.64 -6.39
N GLU A 56 8.98 3.78 -6.22
CA GLU A 56 9.31 2.73 -7.20
C GLU A 56 8.14 1.74 -7.35
N VAL A 57 7.60 1.25 -6.23
CA VAL A 57 6.40 0.41 -6.22
C VAL A 57 5.21 1.14 -6.81
N GLY A 58 4.98 2.38 -6.41
CA GLY A 58 3.88 3.20 -6.92
C GLY A 58 3.93 3.41 -8.43
N THR A 59 5.13 3.44 -9.02
CA THR A 59 5.32 3.48 -10.48
C THR A 59 4.88 2.16 -11.11
N PHE A 60 5.42 1.04 -10.65
CA PHE A 60 5.05 -0.29 -11.14
C PHE A 60 3.55 -0.56 -11.03
N VAL A 61 2.93 -0.21 -9.90
CA VAL A 61 1.49 -0.43 -9.67
C VAL A 61 0.64 0.28 -10.71
N ARG A 62 0.98 1.53 -11.05
CA ARG A 62 0.24 2.29 -12.07
C ARG A 62 0.36 1.71 -13.47
N GLU A 63 1.40 0.93 -13.75
CA GLU A 63 1.58 0.26 -15.04
C GLU A 63 0.71 -1.00 -15.17
N VAL A 64 0.38 -1.64 -14.05
CA VAL A 64 -0.27 -2.97 -14.06
C VAL A 64 -1.74 -2.97 -13.63
N VAL A 65 -2.23 -1.90 -12.98
CA VAL A 65 -3.63 -1.82 -12.51
C VAL A 65 -4.52 -1.08 -13.51
N ASP A 66 -5.74 -1.58 -13.72
CA ASP A 66 -6.78 -0.83 -14.47
C ASP A 66 -7.30 0.35 -13.64
N LYS A 67 -7.57 0.12 -12.34
CA LYS A 67 -8.08 1.13 -11.40
C LYS A 67 -7.43 1.01 -10.04
N ARG A 68 -7.31 2.16 -9.37
CA ARG A 68 -6.81 2.26 -7.99
C ARG A 68 -7.59 3.32 -7.22
N VAL A 69 -7.95 3.00 -5.99
CA VAL A 69 -8.49 3.94 -5.00
C VAL A 69 -7.63 3.81 -3.73
N SER A 70 -7.45 4.91 -3.01
CA SER A 70 -6.66 4.99 -1.77
C SER A 70 -7.39 5.88 -0.78
N ILE A 71 -7.35 5.51 0.49
CA ILE A 71 -7.90 6.31 1.59
C ILE A 71 -6.86 6.30 2.70
N ASP A 72 -6.46 7.50 3.14
CA ASP A 72 -5.62 7.70 4.31
C ASP A 72 -6.51 8.26 5.43
N TYR A 73 -6.46 7.65 6.62
CA TYR A 73 -7.35 7.99 7.72
C TYR A 73 -6.68 7.76 9.07
N GLU A 74 -7.17 8.45 10.10
CA GLU A 74 -6.78 8.28 11.50
C GLU A 74 -7.91 7.54 12.24
N VAL A 75 -7.54 6.74 13.25
CA VAL A 75 -8.45 5.94 14.08
C VAL A 75 -8.35 6.35 15.54
#